data_AF-N9GEM0-F1
#
_entry.id   AF-N9GEM0-F1
#
_cell.length_a   1.000
_cell.length_b   1.000
_cell.length_c   1.000
_cell.angle_alpha   90.00
_cell.angle_beta   90.00
_cell.angle_gamma   90.00
#
_symmetry.space_group_name_H-M   'P 1'
#
loop_
_entity.id
_entity.type
_entity.pdbx_description
1 polymer ?
#
loop_
_entity_poly.entity_id
_entity_poly.type
_entity_poly.pdbx_seq_one_letter_code
_entity_poly.pdbx_strand_id
1 'polypeptide(L)' 'MTIWSQLINDLQDKEKGNMTQQEIANEIAKVVPCSQNYISDLKTGKKGKRLSHQIAQGLINLHQQKVQPSA' A
#
# COMPACT_ATOMS: atom_id res chain seq x y z
N MET A 1 -5.79 5.22 13.60
CA MET A 1 -5.37 4.45 12.42
C MET A 1 -4.67 5.42 11.46
N THR A 2 -3.56 5.07 10.82
CA THR A 2 -2.89 5.99 9.86
C THR A 2 -3.54 5.87 8.48
N ILE A 3 -3.39 6.90 7.64
CA ILE A 3 -3.85 6.86 6.24
C ILE A 3 -3.26 5.65 5.50
N TRP A 4 -1.99 5.32 5.75
CA TRP A 4 -1.30 4.15 5.17
C TRP A 4 -1.96 2.84 5.56
N SER A 5 -2.36 2.70 6.83
CA SER A 5 -3.09 1.54 7.32
C SER A 5 -4.42 1.35 6.60
N GLN A 6 -5.14 2.45 6.33
CA GLN A 6 -6.43 2.42 5.62
C GLN A 6 -6.23 2.03 4.15
N LEU A 7 -5.29 2.66 3.45
CA LEU A 7 -4.99 2.32 2.05
C LEU A 7 -4.59 0.85 1.88
N ILE A 8 -3.74 0.33 2.79
CA ILE A 8 -3.35 -1.09 2.77
C ILE A 8 -4.57 -1.98 3.07
N ASN A 9 -5.42 -1.63 4.03
CA ASN A 9 -6.62 -2.41 4.32
C ASN A 9 -7.56 -2.48 3.11
N ASP A 10 -7.79 -1.37 2.42
CA ASP A 10 -8.61 -1.34 1.22
C ASP A 10 -8.00 -2.15 0.07
N LEU A 11 -6.67 -2.09 -0.11
CA LEU A 11 -5.98 -2.92 -1.10
C LEU A 11 -6.06 -4.41 -0.79
N GLN A 12 -6.10 -4.77 0.49
CA GLN A 12 -6.26 -6.16 0.96
C GLN A 12 -7.71 -6.63 1.05
N ASP A 13 -8.66 -5.71 0.98
CA ASP A 13 -10.07 -6.02 1.05
C ASP A 13 -10.48 -6.87 -0.16
N LYS A 14 -11.17 -7.98 0.10
CA LYS A 14 -11.52 -8.98 -0.92
C LYS A 14 -12.51 -8.47 -1.96
N GLU A 15 -13.35 -7.50 -1.61
CA GLU A 15 -14.36 -6.92 -2.49
C GLU A 15 -13.81 -5.71 -3.26
N LYS A 16 -12.70 -5.14 -2.79
CA LYS A 16 -12.00 -4.03 -3.45
C LYS A 16 -10.74 -4.52 -4.16
N GLY A 17 -9.57 -4.39 -3.52
CA GLY A 17 -8.28 -4.63 -4.17
C GLY A 17 -7.90 -6.12 -4.30
N ASN A 18 -8.36 -6.96 -3.37
CA ASN A 18 -8.06 -8.39 -3.26
C ASN A 18 -6.56 -8.73 -3.41
N MET A 19 -5.69 -7.92 -2.81
CA MET A 19 -4.24 -8.11 -2.87
C MET A 19 -3.67 -8.59 -1.54
N THR A 20 -2.64 -9.42 -1.60
CA THR A 20 -1.79 -9.72 -0.44
C THR A 20 -0.79 -8.61 -0.17
N GLN A 21 -0.24 -8.54 1.05
CA GLN A 21 0.83 -7.58 1.36
C GLN A 21 2.10 -7.81 0.52
N GLN A 22 2.33 -9.05 0.05
CA GLN A 22 3.44 -9.36 -0.83
C GLN A 22 3.21 -8.81 -2.23
N GLU A 23 2.00 -8.95 -2.78
CA GLU A 23 1.66 -8.36 -4.07
C GLU A 23 1.70 -6.83 -4.02
N ILE A 24 1.19 -6.21 -2.96
CA ILE A 24 1.32 -4.75 -2.75
C ILE A 24 2.79 -4.33 -2.74
N ALA A 25 3.65 -5.06 -2.02
CA ALA A 25 5.08 -4.78 -1.99
C ALA A 25 5.73 -4.94 -3.37
N ASN A 26 5.38 -5.99 -4.12
CA ASN A 26 5.89 -6.24 -5.47
C ASN A 26 5.49 -5.14 -6.45
N GLU A 27 4.26 -4.65 -6.38
CA GLU A 27 3.81 -3.52 -7.22
C GLU A 27 4.57 -2.24 -6.92
N ILE A 28 4.78 -1.91 -5.64
CA ILE A 28 5.59 -0.75 -5.25
C ILE A 28 7.07 -0.95 -5.63
N ALA A 29 7.58 -2.18 -5.52
CA ALA A 29 8.95 -2.57 -5.86
C ALA A 29 9.31 -2.35 -7.34
N LYS A 30 8.32 -2.20 -8.23
CA LYS A 30 8.56 -1.81 -9.63
C LYS A 30 9.18 -0.41 -9.77
N VAL A 31 8.98 0.46 -8.78
CA VAL A 31 9.48 1.85 -8.79
C VAL A 31 10.52 2.09 -7.70
N VAL A 32 10.31 1.54 -6.49
CA VAL A 32 11.18 1.74 -5.34
C VAL A 32 11.30 0.47 -4.51
N PRO A 33 12.51 0.06 -4.07
CA PRO A 33 12.67 -1.15 -3.27
C PRO A 33 11.71 -1.18 -2.07
N CYS A 34 10.83 -2.18 -2.05
CA CYS A 34 9.82 -2.36 -1.02
C CYS A 34 9.69 -3.85 -0.71
N SER A 35 9.41 -4.18 0.55
CA SER A 35 9.24 -5.57 1.01
C SER A 35 7.91 -5.75 1.71
N GLN A 36 7.42 -6.99 1.78
CA GLN A 36 6.17 -7.32 2.48
C GLN A 36 6.23 -6.89 3.97
N ASN A 37 7.38 -7.07 4.62
CA ASN A 37 7.61 -6.60 5.99
C ASN A 37 7.43 -5.08 6.12
N TYR A 38 7.88 -4.31 5.12
CA TYR A 38 7.69 -2.86 5.09
C TYR A 38 6.20 -2.49 5.02
N ILE A 39 5.42 -3.19 4.21
CA ILE A 39 3.95 -3.02 4.14
C ILE A 39 3.29 -3.38 5.47
N SER A 40 3.71 -4.46 6.12
CA SER A 40 3.21 -4.83 7.45
C SER A 40 3.52 -3.77 8.52
N ASP A 41 4.74 -3.23 8.53
CA ASP A 41 5.14 -2.14 9.42
C ASP A 41 4.38 -0.84 9.15
N LEU A 42 4.06 -0.54 7.89
CA LEU A 42 3.19 0.59 7.53
C LEU A 42 1.76 0.36 8.01
N LYS A 43 1.21 -0.82 7.78
CA LYS A 43 -0.14 -1.19 8.20
C LYS A 43 -0.31 -1.06 9.71
N THR A 44 0.67 -1.55 10.48
CA THR A 44 0.67 -1.48 11.95
C THR A 44 1.06 -0.11 12.51
N GLY A 45 1.43 0.85 11.66
CA GLY A 45 1.78 2.22 12.05
C GLY A 45 3.20 2.39 12.57
N LYS A 46 4.04 1.35 12.57
CA LYS A 46 5.44 1.39 13.03
C LYS A 46 6.33 2.28 12.17
N LYS A 47 6.10 2.34 10.85
CA LYS A 47 6.91 3.12 9.89
C LYS A 47 6.20 4.34 9.26
N GLY A 48 4.96 4.64 9.69
CA GLY A 48 4.12 5.67 9.07
C GLY A 48 4.56 7.13 9.26
N LYS A 49 5.48 7.42 10.19
CA LYS A 49 5.96 8.79 10.48
C LYS A 49 7.08 9.29 9.56
N ARG A 50 7.86 8.39 8.95
CA ARG A 50 8.97 8.70 8.02
C ARG A 50 8.90 7.75 6.83
N LEU A 51 7.81 7.88 6.07
CA LEU A 51 7.61 7.14 4.83
C LEU A 51 8.34 7.87 3.69
N SER A 52 9.07 7.12 2.85
CA SER A 52 9.63 7.67 1.61
C SER A 52 8.51 8.18 0.71
N HIS A 53 8.69 9.36 0.12
CA HIS A 53 7.72 9.95 -0.81
C HIS A 53 7.38 8.99 -1.97
N GLN A 54 8.37 8.24 -2.48
CA GLN A 54 8.14 7.29 -3.57
C GLN A 54 7.23 6.12 -3.14
N ILE A 55 7.38 5.62 -1.92
CA ILE A 55 6.54 4.53 -1.41
C ILE A 55 5.12 5.05 -1.13
N ALA A 56 5.02 6.26 -0.56
CA ALA A 56 3.75 6.95 -0.37
C ALA A 56 2.98 7.09 -1.70
N GLN A 57 3.64 7.62 -2.72
CA GLN A 57 3.04 7.79 -4.04
C GLN A 57 2.70 6.45 -4.70
N GLY A 58 3.57 5.45 -4.58
CA GLY A 58 3.31 4.10 -5.09
C GLY A 58 2.05 3.48 -4.47
N LEU A 59 1.86 3.64 -3.15
CA LEU A 59 0.68 3.12 -2.47
C LEU A 59 -0.60 3.87 -2.87
N ILE A 60 -0.56 5.20 -3.00
CA ILE A 60 -1.70 6.01 -3.43
C ILE A 60 -2.11 5.62 -4.85
N ASN A 61 -1.14 5.56 -5.77
CA ASN A 61 -1.40 5.20 -7.17
C ASN A 61 -1.97 3.78 -7.27
N LEU A 62 -1.42 2.82 -6.52
CA LEU A 62 -1.92 1.45 -6.52
C LEU A 62 -3.36 1.36 -5.98
N HIS A 63 -3.66 2.09 -4.89
CA HIS A 63 -5.01 2.17 -4.33
C HIS A 63 -6.00 2.78 -5.34
N GLN A 64 -5.62 3.87 -6.01
CA GLN A 64 -6.45 4.44 -7.07
C GLN A 64 -6.72 3.43 -8.20
N GLN A 65 -5.69 2.73 -8.68
CA GLN A 65 -5.87 1.76 -9.77
C GLN A 65 -6.74 0.55 -9.41
N LYS A 66 -6.72 0.11 -8.15
CA LYS A 66 -7.34 -1.16 -7.72
C LYS A 66 -8.66 -0.99 -6.97
N VAL A 67 -8.82 0.10 -6.24
CA VAL A 67 -9.95 0.33 -5.32
C VAL A 67 -10.87 1.44 -5.81
N GLN A 68 -10.32 2.44 -6.48
CA GLN A 68 -11.06 3.58 -7.04
C GLN A 68 -10.82 3.65 -8.55
N PRO A 69 -11.23 2.62 -9.33
CA PRO A 69 -11.18 2.77 -10.78
C PRO A 69 -12.03 3.98 -11.12
N SER A 70 -11.38 5.06 -11.55
CA SER A 70 -12.07 6.26 -12.02
C SER A 70 -13.15 5.82 -12.99
N ALA A 71 -14.41 6.07 -12.63
CA ALA A 71 -15.57 5.85 -13.48
C ALA A 71 -15.47 6.67 -14.77
#